data_AF-A0A9J6EJQ9-F1
#
_entry.id   AF-A0A9J6EJQ9-F1
#
_cell.length_a   1.000
_cell.length_b   1.000
_cell.length_c   1.000
_cell.angle_alpha   90.00
_cell.angle_beta   90.00
_cell.angle_gamma   90.00
#
_symmetry.space_group_name_H-M   'P 1'
#
loop_
_entity.id
_entity.type
_entity.pdbx_description
1 polymer ?
#
loop_
_entity_poly.entity_id
_entity_poly.type
_entity_poly.pdbx_seq_one_letter_code
_entity_poly.pdbx_strand_id
1 'polypeptide(L)'
;MVDYLDRILVETSDLSIFCFFSRAFEDQFHLCLEFPAQTRYIIAFPLICGHFMNCTHELCPEERHHIGDRSLTLVNAFLDEMSKEAKNIITTICDEQCTLSDRLLPKHSAPHMALLAMHQRKQRTDKKHRQGAGGAQPNAPRDKPGAESYRRTREELSTMDKLHMALTELCFAINYASSIHVWDHTFAPREYLAQHLENRFNKALVGMVMYNPESHEIAKPSELLSSVQAYMSVLQGIENHVHVDVTRVFNNVLLQQTQPQDSHGDKTIATLYTNWYLEVLLRKVTAGHMCYSPLHRAFVNLVHDGQQVPFTAEEFSDVQELRSLAELIGPYGMKFLNESLMWHIASQVAELKKIVLQNREILIELRSNYDKPEQMRELFKKLQKSFSFNYPYTYEDSF
;
A
#
# COMPACT_ATOMS: atom_id res chain seq x y z
N MET A 1 43.43 0.64 37.58
CA MET A 1 42.45 1.76 37.53
C MET A 1 42.92 2.93 36.67
N VAL A 2 44.22 3.23 36.55
CA VAL A 2 44.69 4.39 35.76
C VAL A 2 44.97 4.02 34.29
N ASP A 3 45.84 3.04 34.01
CA ASP A 3 46.30 2.78 32.62
C ASP A 3 45.79 1.48 31.98
N TYR A 4 45.06 0.62 32.71
CA TYR A 4 44.76 -0.75 32.28
C TYR A 4 43.27 -1.12 32.35
N LEU A 5 42.37 -0.14 32.26
CA LEU A 5 40.93 -0.41 32.37
C LEU A 5 40.44 -1.37 31.29
N ASP A 6 40.88 -1.20 30.04
CA ASP A 6 40.51 -2.08 28.93
C ASP A 6 41.00 -3.52 29.16
N ARG A 7 42.23 -3.69 29.67
CA ARG A 7 42.77 -5.01 29.99
C ARG A 7 42.00 -5.68 31.13
N ILE A 8 41.60 -4.92 32.15
CA ILE A 8 40.78 -5.43 33.27
C ILE A 8 39.40 -5.86 32.76
N LEU A 9 38.79 -5.11 31.82
CA LEU A 9 37.52 -5.49 31.22
C LEU A 9 37.63 -6.83 30.48
N VAL A 10 38.69 -7.01 29.67
CA VAL A 10 38.95 -8.29 29.00
C VAL A 10 39.18 -9.41 30.03
N GLU A 11 40.02 -9.19 31.04
CA GLU A 11 40.31 -10.22 32.05
C GLU A 11 39.07 -10.67 32.85
N THR A 12 38.15 -9.76 33.14
CA THR A 12 37.03 -10.02 34.06
C THR A 12 35.69 -10.28 33.37
N SER A 13 35.55 -9.92 32.09
CA SER A 13 34.26 -9.96 31.38
C SER A 13 34.36 -10.39 29.91
N ASP A 14 35.49 -10.93 29.48
CA ASP A 14 35.61 -11.48 28.12
C ASP A 14 34.65 -12.65 27.91
N LEU A 15 34.00 -12.63 26.75
CA LEU A 15 32.98 -13.59 26.34
C LEU A 15 33.32 -14.16 24.95
N SER A 16 34.58 -14.03 24.52
CA SER A 16 35.12 -14.61 23.28
C SER A 16 34.89 -16.13 23.18
N ILE A 17 34.67 -16.80 24.32
CA ILE A 17 34.32 -18.22 24.40
C ILE A 17 33.13 -18.60 23.51
N PHE A 18 32.16 -17.69 23.31
CA PHE A 18 31.01 -17.93 22.43
C PHE A 18 31.39 -18.11 20.95
N CYS A 19 32.59 -17.71 20.53
CA CYS A 19 33.12 -18.03 19.22
C CYS A 19 33.20 -19.55 19.00
N PHE A 20 33.53 -20.30 20.04
CA PHE A 20 33.68 -21.77 19.98
C PHE A 20 32.38 -22.50 20.30
N PHE A 21 31.43 -21.84 20.98
CA PHE A 21 30.10 -22.37 21.30
C PHE A 21 29.00 -21.73 20.45
N SER A 22 29.26 -21.54 19.15
CA SER A 22 28.38 -20.73 18.30
C SER A 22 26.95 -21.24 18.21
N ARG A 23 26.75 -22.57 18.23
CA ARG A 23 25.39 -23.15 18.22
C ARG A 23 24.59 -22.74 19.45
N ALA A 24 25.18 -22.88 20.63
CA ALA A 24 24.54 -22.46 21.87
C ALA A 24 24.31 -20.94 21.91
N PHE A 25 25.22 -20.16 21.32
CA PHE A 25 25.10 -18.71 21.23
C PHE A 25 23.92 -18.29 20.33
N GLU A 26 23.80 -18.90 19.15
CA GLU A 26 22.67 -18.70 18.23
C GLU A 26 21.33 -19.17 18.85
N ASP A 27 21.31 -20.35 19.48
CA ASP A 27 20.11 -20.87 20.17
C ASP A 27 19.64 -19.94 21.29
N GLN A 28 20.57 -19.37 22.08
CA GLN A 28 20.25 -18.39 23.13
C GLN A 28 19.75 -17.06 22.57
N PHE A 29 20.26 -16.63 21.41
CA PHE A 29 19.76 -15.45 20.71
C PHE A 29 18.30 -15.64 20.29
N HIS A 30 17.98 -16.78 19.67
CA HIS A 30 16.60 -17.08 19.26
C HIS A 30 15.65 -17.17 20.46
N LEU A 31 16.08 -17.82 21.55
CA LEU A 31 15.31 -17.85 22.79
C LEU A 31 15.05 -16.43 23.33
N CYS A 32 16.05 -15.55 23.29
CA CYS A 32 15.91 -14.16 23.72
C CYS A 32 14.91 -13.37 22.85
N LEU A 33 14.88 -13.66 21.53
CA LEU A 33 13.98 -13.02 20.59
C LEU A 33 12.51 -13.46 20.79
N GLU A 34 12.27 -14.72 21.16
CA GLU A 34 10.93 -15.27 21.39
C GLU A 34 10.21 -14.70 22.62
N PHE A 35 10.94 -14.28 23.66
CA PHE A 35 10.37 -13.80 24.91
C PHE A 35 10.45 -12.27 25.03
N PRO A 36 9.33 -11.51 24.93
CA PRO A 36 9.34 -10.04 24.94
C PRO A 36 10.09 -9.40 26.11
N ALA A 37 10.01 -10.00 27.30
CA ALA A 37 10.70 -9.50 28.50
C ALA A 37 12.23 -9.62 28.41
N GLN A 38 12.74 -10.53 27.58
CA GLN A 38 14.17 -10.73 27.33
C GLN A 38 14.65 -9.96 26.10
N THR A 39 13.77 -9.74 25.12
CA THR A 39 14.09 -9.06 23.86
C THR A 39 14.72 -7.68 24.06
N ARG A 40 14.42 -7.01 25.18
CA ARG A 40 15.09 -5.77 25.60
C ARG A 40 16.62 -5.86 25.62
N TYR A 41 17.16 -7.02 25.97
CA TYR A 41 18.59 -7.27 26.16
C TYR A 41 19.26 -7.90 24.95
N ILE A 42 18.53 -8.16 23.87
CA ILE A 42 19.01 -8.93 22.72
C ILE A 42 20.19 -8.27 21.99
N ILE A 43 20.38 -6.95 22.15
CA ILE A 43 21.54 -6.22 21.63
C ILE A 43 22.88 -6.73 22.22
N ALA A 44 22.85 -7.42 23.35
CA ALA A 44 24.04 -8.03 23.95
C ALA A 44 24.73 -9.03 23.02
N PHE A 45 23.98 -9.78 22.20
CA PHE A 45 24.56 -10.79 21.29
C PHE A 45 25.43 -10.15 20.19
N PRO A 46 24.94 -9.13 19.43
CA PRO A 46 25.79 -8.30 18.57
C PRO A 46 27.03 -7.70 19.27
N LEU A 47 26.89 -7.22 20.52
CA LEU A 47 28.00 -6.62 21.26
C LEU A 47 29.09 -7.64 21.63
N ILE A 48 28.68 -8.85 22.04
CA ILE A 48 29.60 -9.96 22.37
C ILE A 48 30.45 -10.36 21.16
N CYS A 49 29.97 -10.17 19.93
CA CYS A 49 30.78 -10.45 18.73
C CYS A 49 32.07 -9.59 18.70
N GLY A 50 32.06 -8.41 19.33
CA GLY A 50 33.26 -7.58 19.49
C GLY A 50 34.34 -8.20 20.37
N HIS A 51 33.99 -9.16 21.23
CA HIS A 51 34.93 -9.85 22.12
C HIS A 51 35.76 -10.92 21.40
N PHE A 52 35.33 -11.38 20.22
CA PHE A 52 35.90 -12.57 19.58
C PHE A 52 37.39 -12.43 19.27
N MET A 53 37.90 -11.21 19.03
CA MET A 53 39.33 -10.99 18.78
C MET A 53 40.21 -11.20 20.02
N ASN A 54 39.64 -11.19 21.22
CA ASN A 54 40.36 -11.37 22.48
C ASN A 54 40.90 -12.79 22.68
N CYS A 55 40.32 -13.81 22.02
CA CYS A 55 40.81 -15.18 22.14
C CYS A 55 42.00 -15.50 21.21
N THR A 56 42.42 -14.55 20.37
CA THR A 56 43.53 -14.76 19.43
C THR A 56 44.89 -14.55 20.11
N HIS A 57 45.90 -15.32 19.71
CA HIS A 57 47.25 -15.21 20.26
C HIS A 57 48.29 -15.05 19.14
N GLU A 58 49.37 -14.28 19.38
CA GLU A 58 50.42 -14.00 18.39
C GLU A 58 51.15 -15.27 17.90
N LEU A 59 51.12 -16.34 18.68
CA LEU A 59 51.71 -17.65 18.34
C LEU A 59 50.81 -18.51 17.44
N CYS A 60 49.56 -18.13 17.22
CA CYS A 60 48.62 -18.82 16.32
C CYS A 60 47.93 -17.78 15.40
N PRO A 61 48.67 -17.11 14.51
CA PRO A 61 48.08 -16.11 13.62
C PRO A 61 47.13 -16.71 12.57
N GLU A 62 47.20 -18.02 12.31
CA GLU A 62 46.43 -18.71 11.28
C GLU A 62 44.93 -18.70 11.56
N GLU A 63 44.52 -18.77 12.82
CA GLU A 63 43.09 -18.77 13.21
C GLU A 63 42.47 -17.38 13.28
N ARG A 64 43.28 -16.31 13.38
CA ARG A 64 42.81 -14.93 13.61
C ARG A 64 41.79 -14.47 12.57
N HIS A 65 42.06 -14.72 11.29
CA HIS A 65 41.15 -14.30 10.21
C HIS A 65 39.85 -15.10 10.24
N HIS A 66 39.90 -16.40 10.51
CA HIS A 66 38.71 -17.24 10.63
C HIS A 66 37.79 -16.80 11.77
N ILE A 67 38.36 -16.46 12.93
CA ILE A 67 37.62 -15.91 14.07
C ILE A 67 37.04 -14.54 13.72
N GLY A 68 37.81 -13.72 12.98
CA GLY A 68 37.40 -12.41 12.48
C GLY A 68 36.15 -12.50 11.62
N ASP A 69 36.22 -13.27 10.54
CA ASP A 69 35.11 -13.46 9.60
C ASP A 69 33.87 -14.03 10.31
N ARG A 70 34.07 -14.93 11.28
CA ARG A 70 32.97 -15.48 12.09
C ARG A 70 32.28 -14.40 12.92
N SER A 71 33.05 -13.52 13.56
CA SER A 71 32.50 -12.41 14.36
C SER A 71 31.67 -11.46 13.49
N LEU A 72 32.14 -11.11 12.28
CA LEU A 72 31.43 -10.25 11.33
C LEU A 72 30.14 -10.90 10.82
N THR A 73 30.20 -12.19 10.51
CA THR A 73 29.04 -12.96 10.03
C THR A 73 27.94 -12.99 11.09
N LEU A 74 28.29 -13.26 12.35
CA LEU A 74 27.32 -13.34 13.44
C LEU A 74 26.71 -11.98 13.81
N VAL A 75 27.52 -10.92 13.92
CA VAL A 75 26.97 -9.59 14.23
C VAL A 75 26.00 -9.12 13.14
N ASN A 76 26.34 -9.36 11.86
CA ASN A 76 25.45 -9.05 10.76
C ASN A 76 24.15 -9.86 10.83
N ALA A 77 24.23 -11.17 11.09
CA ALA A 77 23.06 -12.04 11.20
C ALA A 77 22.13 -11.63 12.36
N PHE A 78 22.69 -11.35 13.55
CA PHE A 78 21.88 -10.94 14.71
C PHE A 78 21.17 -9.60 14.49
N LEU A 79 21.87 -8.59 13.95
CA LEU A 79 21.26 -7.30 13.66
C LEU A 79 20.17 -7.38 12.58
N ASP A 80 20.38 -8.25 11.58
CA ASP A 80 19.40 -8.52 10.53
C ASP A 80 18.14 -9.21 11.09
N GLU A 81 18.30 -10.25 11.91
CA GLU A 81 17.17 -10.96 12.54
C GLU A 81 16.38 -10.08 13.52
N MET A 82 17.07 -9.27 14.35
CA MET A 82 16.42 -8.26 15.19
C MET A 82 15.55 -7.30 14.37
N SER A 83 16.09 -6.83 13.25
CA SER A 83 15.40 -5.87 12.38
C SER A 83 14.23 -6.50 11.62
N LYS A 84 14.38 -7.75 11.18
CA LYS A 84 13.30 -8.54 10.56
C LYS A 84 12.14 -8.73 11.53
N GLU A 85 12.42 -9.04 12.79
CA GLU A 85 11.36 -9.26 13.78
C GLU A 85 10.64 -7.96 14.12
N ALA A 86 11.36 -6.85 14.29
CA ALA A 86 10.75 -5.52 14.46
C ALA A 86 9.84 -5.19 13.26
N LYS A 87 10.32 -5.41 12.03
CA LYS A 87 9.55 -5.22 10.80
C LYS A 87 8.31 -6.14 10.73
N ASN A 88 8.38 -7.37 11.24
CA ASN A 88 7.22 -8.27 11.30
C ASN A 88 6.15 -7.71 12.25
N ILE A 89 6.54 -7.32 13.46
CA ILE A 89 5.62 -6.75 14.46
C ILE A 89 4.97 -5.48 13.90
N ILE A 90 5.77 -4.57 13.32
CA ILE A 90 5.28 -3.33 12.69
C ILE A 90 4.29 -3.65 11.57
N THR A 91 4.58 -4.66 10.74
CA THR A 91 3.68 -5.09 9.67
C THR A 91 2.31 -5.48 10.23
N THR A 92 2.27 -6.30 11.27
CA THR A 92 1.01 -6.72 11.89
C THR A 92 0.25 -5.54 12.50
N ILE A 93 0.96 -4.60 13.14
CA ILE A 93 0.34 -3.37 13.65
C ILE A 93 -0.26 -2.56 12.50
N CYS A 94 0.46 -2.40 11.38
CA CYS A 94 -0.07 -1.73 10.20
C CYS A 94 -1.32 -2.42 9.65
N ASP A 95 -1.33 -3.74 9.54
CA ASP A 95 -2.48 -4.50 9.03
C ASP A 95 -3.72 -4.34 9.95
N GLU A 96 -3.52 -4.37 11.26
CA GLU A 96 -4.59 -4.08 12.24
C GLU A 96 -5.09 -2.63 12.11
N GLN A 97 -4.20 -1.66 11.95
CA GLN A 97 -4.59 -0.24 11.78
C GLN A 97 -5.28 0.03 10.45
N CYS A 98 -4.86 -0.60 9.35
CA CYS A 98 -5.56 -0.56 8.07
C CYS A 98 -6.98 -1.14 8.22
N THR A 99 -7.14 -2.23 8.97
CA THR A 99 -8.45 -2.83 9.26
C THR A 99 -9.35 -1.88 10.06
N LEU A 100 -8.80 -1.18 11.05
CA LEU A 100 -9.54 -0.17 11.83
C LEU A 100 -9.91 1.03 10.95
N SER A 101 -9.01 1.48 10.08
CA SER A 101 -9.28 2.55 9.12
C SER A 101 -10.37 2.16 8.11
N ASP A 102 -10.36 0.92 7.60
CA ASP A 102 -11.39 0.43 6.69
C ASP A 102 -12.78 0.49 7.33
N ARG A 103 -12.91 0.17 8.62
CA ARG A 103 -14.20 0.25 9.35
C ARG A 103 -14.78 1.66 9.42
N LEU A 104 -13.96 2.70 9.23
CA LEU A 104 -14.39 4.09 9.19
C LEU A 104 -14.89 4.53 7.81
N LEU A 105 -14.72 3.72 6.78
CA LEU A 105 -15.15 4.07 5.43
C LEU A 105 -16.68 4.18 5.31
N PRO A 106 -17.19 5.09 4.45
CA PRO A 106 -18.63 5.32 4.29
C PRO A 106 -19.46 4.07 3.97
N LYS A 107 -18.86 3.07 3.30
CA LYS A 107 -19.52 1.79 2.98
C LYS A 107 -20.11 1.07 4.21
N HIS A 108 -19.47 1.20 5.37
CA HIS A 108 -19.94 0.59 6.62
C HIS A 108 -21.06 1.36 7.31
N SER A 109 -21.36 2.59 6.84
CA SER A 109 -22.47 3.40 7.36
C SER A 109 -23.83 3.02 6.77
N ALA A 110 -23.86 2.35 5.60
CA ALA A 110 -25.10 2.01 4.90
C ALA A 110 -26.08 1.14 5.73
N PRO A 111 -25.63 0.07 6.44
CA PRO A 111 -26.52 -0.70 7.32
C PRO A 111 -27.14 0.14 8.44
N HIS A 112 -26.39 1.10 8.98
CA HIS A 112 -26.88 1.98 10.05
C HIS A 112 -27.94 2.95 9.52
N MET A 113 -27.72 3.51 8.33
CA MET A 113 -28.72 4.34 7.65
C MET A 113 -30.01 3.57 7.32
N ALA A 114 -29.89 2.33 6.83
CA ALA A 114 -31.03 1.47 6.54
C ALA A 114 -31.87 1.19 7.79
N LEU A 115 -31.21 0.88 8.92
CA LEU A 115 -31.87 0.66 10.21
C LEU A 115 -32.60 1.92 10.69
N LEU A 116 -31.96 3.09 10.64
CA LEU A 116 -32.59 4.37 10.98
C LEU A 116 -33.81 4.66 10.10
N ALA A 117 -33.72 4.42 8.79
CA ALA A 117 -34.84 4.60 7.86
C ALA A 117 -36.01 3.65 8.18
N MET A 118 -35.73 2.39 8.53
CA MET A 118 -36.74 1.43 8.99
C MET A 118 -37.42 1.87 10.29
N HIS A 119 -36.65 2.38 11.27
CA HIS A 119 -37.20 2.91 12.52
C HIS A 119 -38.08 4.14 12.29
N GLN A 120 -37.68 5.06 11.41
CA GLN A 120 -38.50 6.22 11.05
C GLN A 120 -39.80 5.83 10.33
N ARG A 121 -39.75 4.81 9.46
CA ARG A 121 -40.95 4.26 8.82
C ARG A 121 -41.89 3.62 9.85
N LYS A 122 -41.35 2.83 10.79
CA LYS A 122 -42.13 2.18 11.85
C LYS A 122 -42.79 3.19 12.81
N GLN A 123 -42.09 4.26 13.18
CA GLN A 123 -42.67 5.36 13.98
C GLN A 123 -43.77 6.14 13.24
N ARG A 124 -43.73 6.18 11.90
CA ARG A 124 -44.79 6.79 11.09
C ARG A 124 -46.04 5.90 10.98
N THR A 125 -45.90 4.56 10.95
CA THR A 125 -47.03 3.62 10.96
C THR A 125 -47.64 3.41 12.35
N ASP A 126 -46.84 3.43 13.42
CA ASP A 126 -47.33 3.21 14.80
C ASP A 126 -48.03 4.43 15.42
N LYS A 127 -48.03 5.60 14.75
CA LYS A 127 -48.87 6.76 15.15
C LYS A 127 -50.38 6.50 15.02
N LYS A 128 -50.82 5.36 14.46
CA LYS A 128 -52.24 4.96 14.39
C LYS A 128 -52.63 3.79 15.31
N HIS A 129 -51.70 3.18 16.04
CA HIS A 129 -52.07 2.12 16.98
C HIS A 129 -51.09 1.98 18.15
N ARG A 130 -51.65 2.17 19.35
CA ARG A 130 -51.20 1.71 20.68
C ARG A 130 -50.11 2.47 21.44
N GLN A 131 -50.63 3.19 22.45
CA GLN A 131 -50.17 3.07 23.83
C GLN A 131 -49.88 1.61 24.22
N GLY A 132 -48.72 1.39 24.85
CA GLY A 132 -48.44 0.20 25.66
C GLY A 132 -47.88 -1.02 24.92
N ALA A 133 -46.55 -1.13 24.88
CA ALA A 133 -45.83 -2.40 25.06
C ALA A 133 -44.33 -2.09 25.17
N GLY A 134 -43.71 -2.58 26.24
CA GLY A 134 -42.33 -2.31 26.60
C GLY A 134 -41.28 -3.03 25.74
N GLY A 135 -40.09 -2.46 25.81
CA GLY A 135 -38.78 -3.10 25.67
C GLY A 135 -38.67 -4.32 24.75
N ALA A 136 -38.42 -4.06 23.47
CA ALA A 136 -37.67 -4.99 22.64
C ALA A 136 -36.45 -4.22 22.10
N GLN A 137 -35.30 -4.38 22.77
CA GLN A 137 -34.00 -4.00 22.20
C GLN A 137 -33.74 -4.90 20.99
N PRO A 138 -33.67 -4.37 19.76
CA PRO A 138 -33.32 -5.17 18.61
C PRO A 138 -31.81 -5.39 18.61
N ASN A 139 -31.40 -6.66 18.61
CA ASN A 139 -30.12 -7.24 18.18
C ASN A 139 -28.85 -6.39 18.35
N ALA A 140 -27.96 -6.90 19.20
CA ALA A 140 -26.60 -6.45 19.50
C ALA A 140 -26.02 -5.40 18.52
N PRO A 141 -25.64 -4.20 18.99
CA PRO A 141 -24.94 -3.26 18.15
C PRO A 141 -23.65 -3.93 17.68
N ARG A 142 -23.40 -3.97 16.36
CA ARG A 142 -22.03 -4.09 15.85
C ARG A 142 -21.18 -3.10 16.64
N ASP A 143 -20.11 -3.58 17.25
CA ASP A 143 -19.22 -2.73 18.05
C ASP A 143 -18.82 -1.53 17.20
N LYS A 144 -19.23 -0.34 17.67
CA LYS A 144 -18.95 0.92 16.97
C LYS A 144 -17.43 1.13 16.97
N PRO A 145 -16.86 1.70 15.90
CA PRO A 145 -15.45 2.09 15.91
C PRO A 145 -15.12 2.90 17.16
N GLY A 146 -14.03 2.55 17.84
CA GLY A 146 -13.63 3.08 19.15
C GLY A 146 -14.00 2.18 20.34
N ALA A 147 -14.92 1.22 20.19
CA ALA A 147 -15.22 0.26 21.25
C ALA A 147 -14.02 -0.64 21.57
N GLU A 148 -13.22 -0.98 20.55
CA GLU A 148 -11.97 -1.72 20.70
C GLU A 148 -10.92 -1.00 21.56
N SER A 149 -11.02 0.33 21.66
CA SER A 149 -10.12 1.16 22.48
C SER A 149 -10.63 1.35 23.92
N TYR A 150 -11.85 0.92 24.24
CA TYR A 150 -12.42 1.04 25.58
C TYR A 150 -11.89 -0.07 26.51
N ARG A 151 -10.74 0.20 27.13
CA ARG A 151 -10.11 -0.73 28.07
C ARG A 151 -10.76 -0.69 29.46
N ARG A 152 -11.16 -1.86 29.96
CA ARG A 152 -11.72 -2.02 31.32
C ARG A 152 -10.66 -2.39 32.36
N THR A 153 -9.74 -3.29 32.03
CA THR A 153 -8.63 -3.71 32.89
C THR A 153 -7.34 -3.84 32.05
N ARG A 154 -6.17 -3.74 32.70
CA ARG A 154 -4.85 -3.95 32.08
C ARG A 154 -4.37 -5.41 32.16
N GLU A 155 -5.09 -6.25 32.91
CA GLU A 155 -4.79 -7.68 33.02
C GLU A 155 -5.16 -8.44 31.73
N GLU A 156 -6.19 -7.96 31.02
CA GLU A 156 -6.60 -8.47 29.72
C GLU A 156 -5.83 -7.77 28.60
N LEU A 157 -4.76 -8.40 28.13
CA LEU A 157 -3.94 -7.89 27.03
C LEU A 157 -4.57 -8.24 25.68
N SER A 158 -4.90 -7.21 24.90
CA SER A 158 -5.30 -7.36 23.49
C SER A 158 -4.10 -7.77 22.62
N THR A 159 -4.36 -8.19 21.38
CA THR A 159 -3.29 -8.46 20.40
C THR A 159 -2.42 -7.22 20.18
N MET A 160 -3.04 -6.04 20.01
CA MET A 160 -2.33 -4.77 19.91
C MET A 160 -1.43 -4.49 21.12
N ASP A 161 -1.88 -4.80 22.33
CA ASP A 161 -1.04 -4.60 23.53
C ASP A 161 0.21 -5.45 23.47
N LYS A 162 0.09 -6.73 23.11
CA LYS A 162 1.23 -7.64 22.99
C LYS A 162 2.20 -7.18 21.91
N LEU A 163 1.69 -6.73 20.75
CA LEU A 163 2.50 -6.22 19.66
C LEU A 163 3.25 -4.93 20.06
N HIS A 164 2.57 -3.96 20.69
CA HIS A 164 3.20 -2.71 21.12
C HIS A 164 4.22 -2.93 22.24
N MET A 165 3.96 -3.85 23.17
CA MET A 165 4.92 -4.24 24.20
C MET A 165 6.18 -4.85 23.57
N ALA A 166 6.02 -5.84 22.69
CA ALA A 166 7.14 -6.48 22.00
C ALA A 166 7.95 -5.48 21.15
N LEU A 167 7.25 -4.61 20.40
CA LEU A 167 7.89 -3.57 19.61
C LEU A 167 8.71 -2.62 20.48
N THR A 168 8.16 -2.16 21.60
CA THR A 168 8.85 -1.21 22.49
C THR A 168 10.14 -1.80 23.05
N GLU A 169 10.11 -3.06 23.51
CA GLU A 169 11.30 -3.71 24.06
C GLU A 169 12.38 -3.96 22.99
N LEU A 170 11.98 -4.40 21.80
CA LEU A 170 12.92 -4.63 20.69
C LEU A 170 13.50 -3.32 20.14
N CYS A 171 12.67 -2.29 20.00
CA CYS A 171 13.09 -0.94 19.61
C CYS A 171 14.09 -0.34 20.61
N PHE A 172 13.88 -0.58 21.92
CA PHE A 172 14.86 -0.20 22.93
C PHE A 172 16.22 -0.85 22.67
N ALA A 173 16.24 -2.15 22.40
CA ALA A 173 17.49 -2.89 22.11
C ALA A 173 18.18 -2.36 20.84
N ILE A 174 17.43 -2.13 19.75
CA ILE A 174 17.98 -1.58 18.49
C ILE A 174 18.55 -0.18 18.68
N ASN A 175 17.92 0.65 19.52
CA ASN A 175 18.34 2.02 19.75
C ASN A 175 19.47 2.16 20.79
N TYR A 176 19.76 1.10 21.57
CA TYR A 176 20.70 1.10 22.67
C TYR A 176 22.11 1.59 22.28
N ALA A 177 22.65 1.05 21.18
CA ALA A 177 23.95 1.44 20.63
C ALA A 177 23.76 2.15 19.27
N SER A 178 24.38 3.32 19.09
CA SER A 178 24.41 3.99 17.79
C SER A 178 25.26 3.24 16.77
N SER A 179 26.36 2.64 17.24
CA SER A 179 27.31 1.89 16.43
C SER A 179 27.96 0.78 17.27
N ILE A 180 28.21 -0.37 16.65
CA ILE A 180 28.92 -1.52 17.21
C ILE A 180 30.21 -1.71 16.42
N HIS A 181 31.35 -1.83 17.10
CA HIS A 181 32.65 -2.03 16.47
C HIS A 181 33.06 -3.50 16.63
N VAL A 182 33.26 -4.20 15.50
CA VAL A 182 33.68 -5.61 15.48
C VAL A 182 34.78 -5.74 14.44
N TRP A 183 35.98 -6.14 14.86
CA TRP A 183 37.14 -6.38 14.00
C TRP A 183 37.32 -5.32 12.89
N ASP A 184 37.59 -4.07 13.27
CA ASP A 184 37.79 -2.90 12.38
C ASP A 184 36.58 -2.51 11.50
N HIS A 185 35.43 -3.16 11.67
CA HIS A 185 34.18 -2.82 11.01
C HIS A 185 33.20 -2.14 11.98
N THR A 186 32.42 -1.19 11.46
CA THR A 186 31.39 -0.48 12.20
C THR A 186 30.01 -0.87 11.69
N PHE A 187 29.16 -1.36 12.59
CA PHE A 187 27.77 -1.75 12.33
C PHE A 187 26.82 -0.75 12.97
N ALA A 188 25.79 -0.33 12.24
CA ALA A 188 24.78 0.61 12.74
C ALA A 188 23.40 -0.09 12.83
N PRO A 189 22.94 -0.53 14.02
CA PRO A 189 21.71 -1.31 14.15
C PRO A 189 20.46 -0.66 13.54
N ARG A 190 20.36 0.68 13.62
CA ARG A 190 19.22 1.44 13.10
C ARG A 190 19.09 1.39 11.58
N GLU A 191 20.21 1.28 10.87
CA GLU A 191 20.21 1.24 9.40
C GLU A 191 19.63 -0.09 8.89
N TYR A 192 19.84 -1.20 9.60
CA TYR A 192 19.21 -2.48 9.27
C TYR A 192 17.68 -2.35 9.35
N LEU A 193 17.17 -1.76 10.43
CA LEU A 193 15.73 -1.53 10.57
C LEU A 193 15.19 -0.60 9.47
N ALA A 194 15.85 0.53 9.21
CA ALA A 194 15.45 1.47 8.17
C ALA A 194 15.34 0.78 6.79
N GLN A 195 16.33 -0.02 6.42
CA GLN A 195 16.34 -0.78 5.16
C GLN A 195 15.20 -1.81 5.09
N HIS A 196 14.93 -2.54 6.18
CA HIS A 196 13.81 -3.48 6.24
C HIS A 196 12.44 -2.79 6.12
N LEU A 197 12.30 -1.60 6.71
CA LEU A 197 11.07 -0.81 6.61
C LEU A 197 10.84 -0.26 5.21
N GLU A 198 11.87 0.27 4.54
CA GLU A 198 11.78 0.71 3.13
C GLU A 198 11.31 -0.43 2.22
N ASN A 199 11.97 -1.59 2.32
CA ASN A 199 11.64 -2.77 1.51
C ASN A 199 10.24 -3.30 1.80
N ARG A 200 9.85 -3.35 3.08
CA ARG A 200 8.52 -3.84 3.48
C ARG A 200 7.41 -2.89 3.05
N PHE A 201 7.63 -1.58 3.18
CA PHE A 201 6.65 -0.57 2.82
C PHE A 201 6.42 -0.55 1.31
N ASN A 202 7.47 -0.63 0.49
CA ASN A 202 7.36 -0.77 -0.97
C ASN A 202 6.48 -1.98 -1.36
N LYS A 203 6.78 -3.16 -0.80
CA LYS A 203 5.99 -4.37 -1.02
C LYS A 203 4.55 -4.25 -0.49
N ALA A 204 4.35 -3.58 0.64
CA ALA A 204 3.02 -3.36 1.22
C ALA A 204 2.14 -2.51 0.30
N LEU A 205 2.69 -1.40 -0.22
CA LEU A 205 1.99 -0.49 -1.12
C LEU A 205 1.45 -1.22 -2.35
N VAL A 206 2.30 -1.98 -3.05
CA VAL A 206 1.88 -2.76 -4.22
C VAL A 206 0.89 -3.86 -3.82
N GLY A 207 1.10 -4.53 -2.68
CA GLY A 207 0.18 -5.54 -2.17
C GLY A 207 -1.22 -4.98 -1.88
N MET A 208 -1.32 -3.78 -1.31
CA MET A 208 -2.58 -3.11 -0.99
C MET A 208 -3.37 -2.67 -2.24
N VAL A 209 -2.75 -2.60 -3.42
CA VAL A 209 -3.46 -2.36 -4.70
C VAL A 209 -4.40 -3.52 -5.03
N MET A 210 -4.14 -4.73 -4.51
CA MET A 210 -4.97 -5.93 -4.71
C MET A 210 -5.27 -6.21 -6.19
N TYR A 211 -4.31 -5.91 -7.09
CA TYR A 211 -4.51 -6.11 -8.52
C TYR A 211 -4.50 -7.60 -8.87
N ASN A 212 -5.60 -8.09 -9.42
CA ASN A 212 -5.71 -9.45 -9.95
C ASN A 212 -5.81 -9.42 -11.49
N PRO A 213 -4.81 -9.95 -12.22
CA PRO A 213 -4.81 -9.96 -13.68
C PRO A 213 -5.96 -10.78 -14.28
N GLU A 214 -6.42 -11.83 -13.58
CA GLU A 214 -7.44 -12.77 -14.08
C GLU A 214 -8.86 -12.22 -13.90
N SER A 215 -9.17 -11.65 -12.74
CA SER A 215 -10.49 -11.06 -12.46
C SER A 215 -10.59 -9.59 -12.88
N HIS A 216 -9.47 -8.95 -13.23
CA HIS A 216 -9.35 -7.51 -13.46
C HIS A 216 -9.81 -6.65 -12.27
N GLU A 217 -9.72 -7.20 -11.06
CA GLU A 217 -10.01 -6.48 -9.82
C GLU A 217 -8.82 -5.62 -9.41
N ILE A 218 -9.11 -4.45 -8.87
CA ILE A 218 -8.14 -3.52 -8.30
C ILE A 218 -8.81 -2.77 -7.15
N ALA A 219 -8.05 -2.41 -6.12
CA ALA A 219 -8.54 -1.59 -5.02
C ALA A 219 -8.96 -0.19 -5.53
N LYS A 220 -10.00 0.37 -4.92
CA LYS A 220 -10.41 1.75 -5.20
C LYS A 220 -9.31 2.71 -4.75
N PRO A 221 -8.97 3.75 -5.53
CA PRO A 221 -7.96 4.73 -5.15
C PRO A 221 -8.17 5.32 -3.74
N SER A 222 -9.41 5.64 -3.36
CA SER A 222 -9.71 6.20 -2.02
C SER A 222 -9.47 5.21 -0.88
N GLU A 223 -9.81 3.93 -1.07
CA GLU A 223 -9.60 2.87 -0.09
C GLU A 223 -8.09 2.57 0.07
N LEU A 224 -7.36 2.51 -1.05
CA LEU A 224 -5.92 2.38 -1.03
C LEU A 224 -5.28 3.56 -0.30
N LEU A 225 -5.66 4.80 -0.65
CA LEU A 225 -5.13 6.01 0.00
C LEU A 225 -5.36 6.00 1.51
N SER A 226 -6.56 5.62 1.97
CA SER A 226 -6.85 5.49 3.40
C SER A 226 -5.92 4.47 4.08
N SER A 227 -5.65 3.35 3.41
CA SER A 227 -4.75 2.30 3.91
C SER A 227 -3.29 2.77 3.94
N VAL A 228 -2.84 3.47 2.90
CA VAL A 228 -1.50 4.10 2.86
C VAL A 228 -1.34 5.10 4.00
N GLN A 229 -2.33 5.97 4.24
CA GLN A 229 -2.30 6.94 5.32
C GLN A 229 -2.26 6.28 6.70
N ALA A 230 -3.02 5.20 6.90
CA ALA A 230 -2.97 4.40 8.14
C ALA A 230 -1.57 3.77 8.34
N TYR A 231 -0.99 3.19 7.28
CA TYR A 231 0.35 2.62 7.32
C TYR A 231 1.42 3.67 7.65
N MET A 232 1.35 4.85 7.02
CA MET A 232 2.25 5.97 7.28
C MET A 232 2.12 6.47 8.72
N SER A 233 0.90 6.55 9.26
CA SER A 233 0.67 6.94 10.66
C SER A 233 1.37 6.01 11.65
N VAL A 234 1.31 4.70 11.41
CA VAL A 234 2.03 3.71 12.22
C VAL A 234 3.54 3.89 12.09
N LEU A 235 4.05 4.00 10.86
CA LEU A 235 5.49 4.17 10.64
C LEU A 235 6.02 5.44 11.31
N GLN A 236 5.28 6.55 11.23
CA GLN A 236 5.65 7.79 11.90
C GLN A 236 5.61 7.65 13.43
N GLY A 237 4.70 6.84 13.98
CA GLY A 237 4.67 6.49 15.40
C GLY A 237 5.92 5.75 15.90
N ILE A 238 6.65 5.07 15.01
CA ILE A 238 7.90 4.35 15.35
C ILE A 238 9.03 5.32 15.69
N GLU A 239 9.03 6.55 15.16
CA GLU A 239 10.05 7.57 15.49
C GLU A 239 10.12 7.86 16.99
N ASN A 240 9.02 7.65 17.72
CA ASN A 240 8.98 7.79 19.18
C ASN A 240 9.76 6.70 19.93
N HIS A 241 10.02 5.55 19.28
CA HIS A 241 10.65 4.37 19.87
C HIS A 241 12.07 4.15 19.35
N VAL A 242 12.33 4.49 18.08
CA VAL A 242 13.67 4.40 17.45
C VAL A 242 13.92 5.65 16.65
N HIS A 243 15.12 6.21 16.78
CA HIS A 243 15.57 7.35 15.97
C HIS A 243 15.92 6.90 14.53
N VAL A 244 14.90 6.49 13.78
CA VAL A 244 14.97 6.24 12.32
C VAL A 244 14.36 7.45 11.63
N ASP A 245 14.97 7.89 10.53
CA ASP A 245 14.40 8.94 9.68
C ASP A 245 13.29 8.36 8.80
N VAL A 246 12.06 8.35 9.31
CA VAL A 246 10.90 7.80 8.57
C VAL A 246 10.51 8.71 7.41
N THR A 247 10.84 10.01 7.48
CA THR A 247 10.65 10.94 6.37
C THR A 247 11.46 10.52 5.14
N ARG A 248 12.71 10.10 5.33
CA ARG A 248 13.53 9.52 4.26
C ARG A 248 12.92 8.22 3.71
N VAL A 249 12.43 7.34 4.57
CA VAL A 249 11.74 6.10 4.16
C VAL A 249 10.55 6.41 3.26
N PHE A 250 9.71 7.39 3.66
CA PHE A 250 8.56 7.82 2.85
C PHE A 250 8.98 8.41 1.51
N ASN A 251 9.95 9.32 1.50
CA ASN A 251 10.44 9.94 0.27
C ASN A 251 10.98 8.90 -0.72
N ASN A 252 11.76 7.93 -0.23
CA ASN A 252 12.33 6.89 -1.06
C ASN A 252 11.26 5.98 -1.68
N VAL A 253 10.30 5.53 -0.86
CA VAL A 253 9.30 4.55 -1.30
C VAL A 253 8.18 5.20 -2.12
N LEU A 254 7.56 6.28 -1.62
CA LEU A 254 6.41 6.92 -2.28
C LEU A 254 6.81 7.55 -3.62
N LEU A 255 8.00 8.16 -3.71
CA LEU A 255 8.47 8.73 -4.98
C LEU A 255 8.67 7.65 -6.03
N GLN A 256 9.24 6.49 -5.67
CA GLN A 256 9.40 5.37 -6.60
C GLN A 256 8.05 4.89 -7.14
N GLN A 257 7.00 4.86 -6.31
CA GLN A 257 5.67 4.44 -6.73
C GLN A 257 4.99 5.36 -7.74
N THR A 258 5.52 6.57 -7.95
CA THR A 258 5.05 7.51 -8.99
C THR A 258 5.64 7.24 -10.38
N GLN A 259 6.71 6.45 -10.46
CA GLN A 259 7.39 6.11 -11.71
C GLN A 259 6.77 4.85 -12.34
N PRO A 260 7.00 4.54 -13.62
CA PRO A 260 6.47 3.30 -14.22
C PRO A 260 7.04 2.01 -13.61
N GLN A 261 8.29 2.04 -13.15
CA GLN A 261 8.98 0.94 -12.49
C GLN A 261 9.71 1.46 -11.26
N ASP A 262 9.84 0.61 -10.24
CA ASP A 262 10.62 0.93 -9.05
C ASP A 262 12.13 0.71 -9.29
N SER A 263 12.95 0.93 -8.26
CA SER A 263 14.41 0.74 -8.34
C SER A 263 14.86 -0.70 -8.60
N HIS A 264 13.97 -1.69 -8.41
CA HIS A 264 14.23 -3.11 -8.67
C HIS A 264 13.66 -3.56 -10.03
N GLY A 265 12.98 -2.68 -10.76
CA GLY A 265 12.33 -2.97 -12.04
C GLY A 265 10.91 -3.52 -11.91
N ASP A 266 10.34 -3.55 -10.71
CA ASP A 266 9.00 -4.04 -10.45
C ASP A 266 7.92 -2.99 -10.82
N LYS A 267 6.71 -3.47 -11.11
CA LYS A 267 5.58 -2.59 -11.46
C LYS A 267 5.10 -1.83 -10.23
N THR A 268 4.90 -0.53 -10.42
CA THR A 268 4.43 0.39 -9.37
C THR A 268 2.91 0.57 -9.38
N ILE A 269 2.39 1.23 -8.34
CA ILE A 269 1.01 1.71 -8.27
C ILE A 269 0.64 2.51 -9.53
N ALA A 270 1.50 3.43 -9.98
CA ALA A 270 1.25 4.25 -11.17
C ALA A 270 1.01 3.40 -12.42
N THR A 271 1.83 2.36 -12.63
CA THR A 271 1.68 1.45 -13.77
C THR A 271 0.44 0.57 -13.65
N LEU A 272 0.14 0.06 -12.46
CA LEU A 272 -1.02 -0.81 -12.24
C LEU A 272 -2.34 -0.06 -12.51
N TYR A 273 -2.51 1.14 -11.94
CA TYR A 273 -3.71 1.95 -12.21
C TYR A 273 -3.76 2.43 -13.66
N THR A 274 -2.64 2.89 -14.23
CA THR A 274 -2.62 3.35 -15.64
C THR A 274 -3.08 2.25 -16.58
N ASN A 275 -2.55 1.04 -16.43
CA ASN A 275 -2.98 -0.11 -17.22
C ASN A 275 -4.45 -0.46 -16.97
N TRP A 276 -4.91 -0.46 -15.71
CA TRP A 276 -6.29 -0.79 -15.40
C TRP A 276 -7.29 0.21 -16.01
N TYR A 277 -7.03 1.51 -15.90
CA TYR A 277 -7.90 2.54 -16.50
C TYR A 277 -7.97 2.41 -18.01
N LEU A 278 -6.84 2.14 -18.69
CA LEU A 278 -6.80 2.01 -20.15
C LEU A 278 -7.42 0.71 -20.64
N GLU A 279 -6.98 -0.42 -20.08
CA GLU A 279 -7.24 -1.76 -20.61
C GLU A 279 -8.56 -2.36 -20.10
N VAL A 280 -9.04 -1.90 -18.94
CA VAL A 280 -10.27 -2.41 -18.31
C VAL A 280 -11.37 -1.36 -18.40
N LEU A 281 -11.20 -0.20 -17.76
CA LEU A 281 -12.28 0.80 -17.67
C LEU A 281 -12.60 1.39 -19.06
N LEU A 282 -11.63 1.99 -19.73
CA LEU A 282 -11.86 2.66 -21.02
C LEU A 282 -12.21 1.68 -22.14
N ARG A 283 -11.64 0.47 -22.14
CA ARG A 283 -12.03 -0.57 -23.11
C ARG A 283 -13.52 -0.93 -23.00
N LYS A 284 -14.06 -0.96 -21.79
CA LYS A 284 -15.49 -1.22 -21.56
C LYS A 284 -16.38 -0.02 -21.91
N VAL A 285 -15.87 1.21 -21.82
CA VAL A 285 -16.51 2.41 -22.39
C VAL A 285 -16.58 2.28 -23.92
N THR A 286 -15.47 1.92 -24.57
CA THR A 286 -15.40 1.68 -26.02
C THR A 286 -16.38 0.59 -26.47
N ALA A 287 -16.57 -0.45 -25.66
CA ALA A 287 -17.53 -1.54 -25.89
C ALA A 287 -19.00 -1.15 -25.67
N GLY A 288 -19.28 0.07 -25.20
CA GLY A 288 -20.63 0.57 -24.98
C GLY A 288 -21.29 0.09 -23.69
N HIS A 289 -20.53 -0.42 -22.71
CA HIS A 289 -21.10 -0.81 -21.41
C HIS A 289 -21.14 0.33 -20.39
N MET A 290 -20.48 1.46 -20.70
CA MET A 290 -20.33 2.60 -19.81
C MET A 290 -20.39 3.90 -20.59
N CYS A 291 -20.85 4.94 -19.94
CA CYS A 291 -20.89 6.28 -20.51
C CYS A 291 -20.39 7.33 -19.53
N TYR A 292 -19.80 8.40 -20.05
CA TYR A 292 -19.49 9.57 -19.24
C TYR A 292 -20.77 10.37 -18.98
N SER A 293 -21.09 10.63 -17.70
CA SER A 293 -22.20 11.48 -17.30
C SER A 293 -21.68 12.84 -16.82
N PRO A 294 -21.94 13.95 -17.53
CA PRO A 294 -21.51 15.28 -17.10
C PRO A 294 -22.14 15.72 -15.77
N LEU A 295 -23.34 15.22 -15.45
CA LEU A 295 -24.05 15.53 -14.21
C LEU A 295 -23.33 14.94 -12.98
N HIS A 296 -22.92 13.68 -13.09
CA HIS A 296 -22.17 12.98 -12.03
C HIS A 296 -20.67 13.27 -12.07
N ARG A 297 -20.17 13.84 -13.19
CA ARG A 297 -18.74 14.03 -13.47
C ARG A 297 -17.93 12.72 -13.32
N ALA A 298 -18.53 11.61 -13.73
CA ALA A 298 -17.98 10.26 -13.61
C ALA A 298 -18.44 9.39 -14.79
N PHE A 299 -17.78 8.25 -14.99
CA PHE A 299 -18.31 7.18 -15.83
C PHE A 299 -19.36 6.39 -15.05
N VAL A 300 -20.45 6.05 -15.73
CA VAL A 300 -21.60 5.32 -15.18
C VAL A 300 -21.84 4.06 -15.99
N ASN A 301 -22.19 2.97 -15.31
CA ASN A 301 -22.53 1.71 -15.97
C ASN A 301 -23.87 1.84 -16.69
N LEU A 302 -23.94 1.34 -17.92
CA LEU A 302 -25.18 1.20 -18.66
C LEU A 302 -25.77 -0.18 -18.39
N VAL A 303 -27.06 -0.24 -18.08
CA VAL A 303 -27.76 -1.50 -17.90
C VAL A 303 -28.07 -2.07 -19.29
N HIS A 304 -27.27 -3.05 -19.72
CA HIS A 304 -27.56 -3.85 -20.90
C HIS A 304 -28.00 -5.25 -20.48
N ASP A 305 -29.04 -5.77 -21.12
CA ASP A 305 -29.56 -7.12 -20.87
C ASP A 305 -28.44 -8.17 -21.10
N GLY A 306 -28.02 -8.87 -20.04
CA GLY A 306 -27.19 -10.06 -20.11
C GLY A 306 -25.67 -9.92 -19.87
N GLN A 307 -25.10 -8.72 -19.77
CA GLN A 307 -23.66 -8.55 -19.44
C GLN A 307 -23.44 -7.71 -18.18
N GLN A 308 -23.11 -8.39 -17.08
CA GLN A 308 -22.71 -7.73 -15.85
C GLN A 308 -21.24 -7.29 -15.95
N VAL A 309 -21.01 -5.98 -15.86
CA VAL A 309 -19.68 -5.43 -15.60
C VAL A 309 -19.34 -5.75 -14.13
N PRO A 310 -18.16 -6.33 -13.83
CA PRO A 310 -17.84 -6.83 -12.49
C PRO A 310 -17.61 -5.72 -11.45
N PHE A 311 -17.54 -4.45 -11.88
CA PHE A 311 -17.35 -3.30 -11.01
C PHE A 311 -18.25 -2.12 -11.40
N THR A 312 -18.46 -1.20 -10.46
CA THR A 312 -19.20 0.05 -10.68
C THR A 312 -18.23 1.15 -11.07
N ALA A 313 -18.35 1.70 -12.27
CA ALA A 313 -17.43 2.69 -12.82
C ALA A 313 -17.36 4.00 -12.01
N GLU A 314 -18.47 4.38 -11.40
CA GLU A 314 -18.55 5.59 -10.55
C GLU A 314 -17.57 5.48 -9.38
N GLU A 315 -17.39 4.28 -8.82
CA GLU A 315 -16.50 4.00 -7.69
C GLU A 315 -15.00 4.03 -8.05
N PHE A 316 -14.67 4.35 -9.30
CA PHE A 316 -13.28 4.50 -9.77
C PHE A 316 -13.04 5.79 -10.55
N SER A 317 -14.08 6.50 -10.98
CA SER A 317 -13.95 7.62 -11.93
C SER A 317 -14.62 8.91 -11.50
N ASP A 318 -15.25 8.92 -10.32
CA ASP A 318 -15.75 10.17 -9.75
C ASP A 318 -14.59 11.11 -9.37
N VAL A 319 -14.97 12.33 -8.97
CA VAL A 319 -14.00 13.37 -8.63
C VAL A 319 -13.17 12.98 -7.40
N GLN A 320 -13.72 12.22 -6.45
CA GLN A 320 -13.03 11.86 -5.22
C GLN A 320 -11.99 10.76 -5.46
N GLU A 321 -12.33 9.77 -6.27
CA GLU A 321 -11.43 8.69 -6.67
C GLU A 321 -10.29 9.21 -7.54
N LEU A 322 -10.57 10.09 -8.51
CA LEU A 322 -9.52 10.70 -9.32
C LEU A 322 -8.59 11.62 -8.51
N ARG A 323 -9.11 12.30 -7.46
CA ARG A 323 -8.26 13.04 -6.51
C ARG A 323 -7.39 12.11 -5.68
N SER A 324 -7.97 11.02 -5.18
CA SER A 324 -7.25 10.03 -4.38
C SER A 324 -6.15 9.36 -5.21
N LEU A 325 -6.43 9.05 -6.47
CA LEU A 325 -5.44 8.57 -7.43
C LEU A 325 -4.32 9.59 -7.63
N ALA A 326 -4.66 10.86 -7.86
CA ALA A 326 -3.67 11.92 -8.06
C ALA A 326 -2.79 12.16 -6.82
N GLU A 327 -3.32 11.95 -5.62
CA GLU A 327 -2.54 11.99 -4.36
C GLU A 327 -1.57 10.81 -4.26
N LEU A 328 -2.00 9.61 -4.65
CA LEU A 328 -1.20 8.38 -4.62
C LEU A 328 -0.04 8.41 -5.63
N ILE A 329 -0.32 8.78 -6.89
CA ILE A 329 0.67 8.67 -7.99
C ILE A 329 1.37 10.00 -8.30
N GLY A 330 0.88 11.09 -7.72
CA GLY A 330 1.46 12.43 -7.83
C GLY A 330 1.53 12.98 -9.26
N PRO A 331 2.24 14.11 -9.46
CA PRO A 331 2.40 14.73 -10.78
C PRO A 331 3.09 13.83 -11.81
N TYR A 332 4.07 13.01 -11.40
CA TYR A 332 4.79 12.11 -12.30
C TYR A 332 3.90 10.98 -12.81
N GLY A 333 3.15 10.32 -11.93
CA GLY A 333 2.23 9.27 -12.32
C GLY A 333 1.06 9.80 -13.14
N MET A 334 0.51 10.98 -12.79
CA MET A 334 -0.55 11.61 -13.58
C MET A 334 -0.07 12.02 -14.98
N LYS A 335 1.18 12.49 -15.10
CA LYS A 335 1.79 12.75 -16.40
C LYS A 335 1.92 11.46 -17.21
N PHE A 336 2.40 10.38 -16.60
CA PHE A 336 2.54 9.07 -17.25
C PHE A 336 1.17 8.51 -17.72
N LEU A 337 0.14 8.61 -16.88
CA LEU A 337 -1.24 8.26 -17.25
C LEU A 337 -1.71 9.08 -18.46
N ASN A 338 -1.48 10.39 -18.45
CA ASN A 338 -1.85 11.27 -19.55
C ASN A 338 -1.09 10.97 -20.85
N GLU A 339 0.21 10.71 -20.79
CA GLU A 339 1.01 10.31 -21.96
C GLU A 339 0.48 9.00 -22.57
N SER A 340 0.12 8.05 -21.72
CA SER A 340 -0.47 6.77 -22.15
C SER A 340 -1.85 6.97 -22.79
N LEU A 341 -2.69 7.84 -22.23
CA LEU A 341 -3.97 8.23 -22.83
C LEU A 341 -3.78 8.92 -24.19
N MET A 342 -2.84 9.87 -24.28
CA MET A 342 -2.52 10.58 -25.52
C MET A 342 -2.04 9.63 -26.61
N TRP A 343 -1.30 8.58 -26.25
CA TRP A 343 -0.89 7.54 -27.19
C TRP A 343 -2.10 6.83 -27.81
N HIS A 344 -3.09 6.44 -27.00
CA HIS A 344 -4.33 5.85 -27.52
C HIS A 344 -5.12 6.83 -28.40
N ILE A 345 -5.22 8.10 -28.01
CA ILE A 345 -5.88 9.14 -28.82
C ILE A 345 -5.17 9.30 -30.17
N ALA A 346 -3.84 9.36 -30.18
CA ALA A 346 -3.06 9.47 -31.41
C ALA A 346 -3.30 8.27 -32.34
N SER A 347 -3.41 7.05 -31.79
CA SER A 347 -3.78 5.85 -32.54
C SER A 347 -5.17 5.98 -33.16
N GLN A 348 -6.18 6.47 -32.42
CA GLN A 348 -7.53 6.67 -32.95
C GLN A 348 -7.55 7.75 -34.04
N VAL A 349 -6.83 8.86 -33.85
CA VAL A 349 -6.70 9.92 -34.86
C VAL A 349 -6.03 9.40 -36.14
N ALA A 350 -5.05 8.49 -36.03
CA ALA A 350 -4.42 7.86 -37.18
C ALA A 350 -5.42 6.99 -37.97
N GLU A 351 -6.27 6.23 -37.29
CA GLU A 351 -7.35 5.46 -37.95
C GLU A 351 -8.40 6.37 -38.59
N LEU A 352 -8.81 7.44 -37.92
CA LEU A 352 -9.73 8.44 -38.49
C LEU A 352 -9.15 9.08 -39.76
N LYS A 353 -7.85 9.42 -39.77
CA LYS A 353 -7.16 9.94 -40.96
C LYS A 353 -7.24 8.96 -42.13
N LYS A 354 -7.10 7.65 -41.90
CA LYS A 354 -7.25 6.64 -42.97
C LYS A 354 -8.66 6.64 -43.56
N ILE A 355 -9.71 6.76 -42.73
CA ILE A 355 -11.09 6.83 -43.20
C ILE A 355 -11.36 8.13 -43.98
N VAL A 356 -10.82 9.26 -43.52
CA VAL A 356 -10.91 10.55 -44.22
C VAL A 356 -10.22 10.48 -45.59
N LEU A 357 -9.04 9.86 -45.67
CA LEU A 357 -8.32 9.68 -46.94
C LEU A 357 -9.08 8.78 -47.92
N GLN A 358 -9.73 7.72 -47.43
CA GLN A 358 -10.59 6.85 -48.25
C GLN A 358 -11.78 7.60 -48.86
N ASN A 359 -12.34 8.58 -48.14
CA ASN A 359 -13.50 9.36 -48.57
C ASN A 359 -13.14 10.77 -49.09
N ARG A 360 -11.85 11.03 -49.40
CA ARG A 360 -11.34 12.38 -49.67
C ARG A 360 -12.12 13.14 -50.74
N GLU A 361 -12.38 12.52 -51.89
CA GLU A 361 -13.05 13.17 -53.02
C GLU A 361 -14.50 13.53 -52.66
N ILE A 362 -15.22 12.58 -52.07
CA ILE A 362 -16.61 12.76 -51.61
C ILE A 362 -16.70 13.86 -50.56
N LEU A 363 -15.75 13.91 -49.60
CA LEU A 363 -15.71 14.94 -48.57
C LEU A 363 -15.44 16.35 -49.14
N ILE A 364 -14.64 16.46 -50.21
CA ILE A 364 -14.40 17.73 -50.92
C ILE A 364 -15.67 18.18 -51.66
N GLU A 365 -16.37 17.25 -52.32
CA GLU A 365 -17.63 17.55 -53.01
C GLU A 365 -18.75 17.93 -52.04
N LEU A 366 -18.86 17.24 -50.90
CA LEU A 366 -19.79 17.59 -49.81
C LEU A 366 -19.52 19.00 -49.27
N ARG A 367 -18.25 19.35 -49.05
CA ARG A 367 -17.86 20.70 -48.60
C ARG A 367 -18.19 21.78 -49.63
N SER A 368 -18.18 21.45 -50.92
CA SER A 368 -18.39 22.42 -52.00
C SER A 368 -19.87 22.59 -52.38
N ASN A 369 -20.71 21.59 -52.11
CA ASN A 369 -22.15 21.58 -52.43
C ASN A 369 -23.04 21.56 -51.18
N TYR A 370 -22.60 22.21 -50.09
CA TYR A 370 -23.33 22.26 -48.80
C TYR A 370 -24.69 22.96 -48.89
N ASP A 371 -24.90 23.77 -49.93
CA ASP A 371 -26.10 24.54 -50.23
C ASP A 371 -27.15 23.76 -51.05
N LYS A 372 -26.81 22.57 -51.55
CA LYS A 372 -27.68 21.74 -52.42
C LYS A 372 -28.11 20.46 -51.70
N PRO A 373 -29.27 20.44 -51.02
CA PRO A 373 -29.68 19.34 -50.14
C PRO A 373 -29.84 17.99 -50.87
N GLU A 374 -30.30 17.98 -52.12
CA GLU A 374 -30.44 16.73 -52.88
C GLU A 374 -29.08 16.11 -53.24
N GLN A 375 -28.13 16.93 -53.69
CA GLN A 375 -26.77 16.48 -54.01
C GLN A 375 -26.02 16.04 -52.74
N MET A 376 -26.19 16.76 -51.64
CA MET A 376 -25.68 16.36 -50.31
C MET A 376 -26.19 14.97 -49.91
N ARG A 377 -27.48 14.69 -50.10
CA ARG A 377 -28.07 13.38 -49.74
C ARG A 377 -27.49 12.24 -50.58
N GLU A 378 -27.24 12.46 -51.87
CA GLU A 378 -26.62 11.45 -52.73
C GLU A 378 -25.14 11.22 -52.39
N LEU A 379 -24.39 12.29 -52.14
CA LEU A 379 -22.98 12.21 -51.75
C LEU A 379 -22.81 11.53 -50.39
N PHE A 380 -23.70 11.80 -49.43
CA PHE A 380 -23.68 11.16 -48.12
C PHE A 380 -23.85 9.64 -48.19
N LYS A 381 -24.69 9.14 -49.11
CA LYS A 381 -24.87 7.69 -49.34
C LYS A 381 -23.62 7.02 -49.93
N LYS A 382 -22.74 7.77 -50.59
CA LYS A 382 -21.49 7.26 -51.17
C LYS A 382 -20.35 7.15 -50.14
N LEU A 383 -20.49 7.73 -48.95
CA LEU A 383 -19.48 7.64 -47.89
C LEU A 383 -19.31 6.19 -47.43
N GLN A 384 -18.08 5.71 -47.50
CA GLN A 384 -17.68 4.40 -47.00
C GLN A 384 -17.35 4.50 -45.50
N LYS A 385 -17.82 3.53 -44.70
CA LYS A 385 -17.60 3.45 -43.24
C LYS A 385 -18.13 4.66 -42.46
N SER A 386 -19.27 5.21 -42.85
CA SER A 386 -19.93 6.30 -42.11
C SER A 386 -20.22 5.95 -40.64
N PHE A 387 -20.54 4.68 -40.34
CA PHE A 387 -20.76 4.20 -38.98
C PHE A 387 -19.50 4.20 -38.09
N SER A 388 -18.30 4.23 -38.67
CA SER A 388 -17.06 4.35 -37.88
C SER A 388 -16.86 5.76 -37.31
N PHE A 389 -17.65 6.74 -37.75
CA PHE A 389 -17.74 8.07 -37.12
C PHE A 389 -18.88 8.18 -36.11
N ASN A 390 -19.90 7.32 -36.21
CA ASN A 390 -21.03 7.30 -35.28
C ASN A 390 -20.73 6.37 -34.11
N TYR A 391 -20.13 6.92 -33.05
CA TYR A 391 -20.36 6.36 -31.73
C TYR A 391 -21.85 6.57 -31.36
N PRO A 392 -22.53 5.60 -30.73
CA PRO A 392 -23.96 5.65 -30.48
C PRO A 392 -24.28 6.61 -29.32
N TYR A 393 -24.16 7.91 -29.55
CA TYR A 393 -24.60 8.95 -28.61
C TYR A 393 -25.16 10.15 -29.39
N THR A 394 -26.30 9.94 -30.02
CA THR A 394 -27.26 11.03 -30.26
C THR A 394 -28.48 10.76 -29.41
N TYR A 395 -28.44 11.26 -28.17
CA TYR A 395 -29.59 11.40 -27.27
C TYR A 395 -30.48 12.55 -27.74
N GLU A 396 -31.00 12.51 -28.97
CA GLU A 396 -31.90 13.56 -29.48
C GLU A 396 -33.29 13.07 -29.93
N ASP A 397 -33.58 11.76 -29.88
CA ASP A 397 -34.92 11.25 -30.20
C ASP A 397 -35.59 10.59 -28.98
N SER A 398 -35.84 11.37 -27.92
CA SER A 398 -36.85 11.02 -26.90
C SER A 398 -37.39 12.28 -26.22
N PHE A 399 -38.31 12.97 -26.90
CA PHE A 399 -39.34 13.79 -26.28
C PHE A 399 -40.70 13.44 -26.86
#